data_AF-A0A941A105-F1
#
_entry.id   AF-A0A941A105-F1
#
_cell.length_a   1.000
_cell.length_b   1.000
_cell.length_c   1.000
_cell.angle_alpha   90.00
_cell.angle_beta   90.00
_cell.angle_gamma   90.00
#
_symmetry.space_group_name_H-M   'P 1'
#
loop_
_entity.id
_entity.type
_entity.pdbx_description
1 polymer ?
#
loop_
_entity_poly.entity_id
_entity_poly.type
_entity_poly.pdbx_seq_one_letter_code
_entity_poly.pdbx_strand_id
1 'polypeptide(L)'
;MVNTSSGTIQGGVFAWRSACVALALFSASSWLEAKENDAALSDRNTDKTMNAQARGDRDGRLTIDSNIRDLLSHAAFAGFGHLILPWDDRAYDGRMRLSTIGSLLPYHSHVNPGDVVTALNRMIDDASKGKTVFYEFYTGAQKQQEPSRANTGLFFFRGKPGAPFAVISPGGGFAYVGSVHEGFPYAAEISKKGYNAFVLRYRAGQGEAVATHDLAAALSYIFRDADMLGISTDDYSLWGSSAGARMAAAIGSHGVAHFGGDNLPKPSAVVMAYTGHADYASQEPPTFVVVGEHDSIAPPAAMERRIAALRQAGTKVEYHKYKNLGHGFGLGTGTSAEGWIDEAIRFWHKFTKKRH
;
A
#
# COMPACT_ATOMS: atom_id res chain seq x y z
N MET A 1 -57.69 -26.43 3.63
CA MET A 1 -57.97 -27.53 2.68
C MET A 1 -56.75 -27.74 1.81
N VAL A 2 -55.90 -28.69 2.23
CA VAL A 2 -55.35 -29.81 1.43
C VAL A 2 -54.03 -29.45 0.73
N ASN A 3 -52.96 -30.25 0.74
CA ASN A 3 -52.21 -31.08 1.70
C ASN A 3 -51.08 -31.72 0.87
N THR A 4 -49.87 -31.89 1.45
CA THR A 4 -48.79 -32.85 1.07
C THR A 4 -48.15 -32.74 -0.33
N SER A 5 -46.86 -33.03 -0.55
CA SER A 5 -46.02 -34.06 0.07
C SER A 5 -44.52 -33.71 0.06
N SER A 6 -43.88 -34.08 1.18
CA SER A 6 -42.45 -34.32 1.37
C SER A 6 -41.98 -35.61 0.68
N GLY A 7 -40.69 -35.67 0.33
CA GLY A 7 -40.02 -36.88 -0.12
C GLY A 7 -38.55 -36.88 0.32
N THR A 8 -38.26 -37.65 1.37
CA THR A 8 -36.92 -37.92 1.92
C THR A 8 -36.50 -39.30 1.46
N ILE A 9 -35.26 -39.47 0.97
CA ILE A 9 -34.67 -40.80 0.72
C ILE A 9 -33.35 -40.90 1.51
N GLN A 10 -33.32 -41.89 2.40
CA GLN A 10 -32.16 -42.40 3.11
C GLN A 10 -31.32 -43.34 2.23
N GLY A 11 -30.04 -43.48 2.58
CA GLY A 11 -29.37 -44.78 2.57
C GLY A 11 -28.06 -44.86 1.80
N GLY A 12 -26.98 -45.23 2.48
CA GLY A 12 -25.75 -45.71 1.83
C GLY A 12 -24.46 -45.52 2.61
N VAL A 13 -24.30 -46.26 3.72
CA VAL A 13 -23.01 -46.47 4.40
C VAL A 13 -22.21 -47.51 3.61
N PHE A 14 -20.95 -47.23 3.28
CA PHE A 14 -19.97 -48.27 2.94
C PHE A 14 -18.63 -47.96 3.60
N ALA A 15 -18.28 -48.80 4.57
CA ALA A 15 -16.98 -48.88 5.21
C ALA A 15 -16.10 -49.88 4.44
N TRP A 16 -14.84 -49.52 4.18
CA TRP A 16 -13.80 -50.48 3.81
C TRP A 16 -12.67 -50.40 4.84
N ARG A 17 -12.49 -51.50 5.57
CA ARG A 17 -11.29 -51.83 6.35
C ARG A 17 -10.42 -52.71 5.47
N SER A 18 -9.11 -52.48 5.47
CA SER A 18 -8.10 -53.55 5.42
C SER A 18 -6.77 -53.02 5.93
N ALA A 19 -6.13 -53.83 6.77
CA ALA A 19 -4.88 -53.62 7.47
C ALA A 19 -3.78 -54.56 6.92
N CYS A 20 -2.60 -54.48 7.54
CA CYS A 20 -1.40 -55.35 7.46
C CYS A 20 -0.27 -54.83 6.54
N VAL A 21 1.03 -54.91 6.85
CA VAL A 21 1.82 -55.46 7.97
C VAL A 21 3.23 -54.81 7.96
N ALA A 22 3.95 -55.02 9.07
CA ALA A 22 5.20 -54.44 9.56
C ALA A 22 6.56 -54.68 8.81
N LEU A 23 7.49 -53.76 9.13
CA LEU A 23 8.96 -53.87 9.41
C LEU A 23 9.90 -54.80 8.61
N ALA A 24 11.03 -54.21 8.16
CA ALA A 24 12.38 -54.75 8.42
C ALA A 24 13.47 -53.64 8.30
N LEU A 25 14.28 -53.51 9.34
CA LEU A 25 15.58 -52.80 9.39
C LEU A 25 16.69 -53.82 9.13
N PHE A 26 17.73 -53.47 8.37
CA PHE A 26 19.09 -54.01 8.50
C PHE A 26 20.14 -53.01 8.00
N SER A 27 21.35 -53.21 8.50
CA SER A 27 22.41 -52.24 8.81
C SER A 27 23.60 -52.22 7.84
N ALA A 28 24.40 -51.16 7.97
CA ALA A 28 25.87 -51.12 7.97
C ALA A 28 26.68 -51.01 6.64
N SER A 29 27.31 -49.83 6.50
CA SER A 29 28.76 -49.57 6.37
C SER A 29 29.51 -49.77 5.04
N SER A 30 29.95 -48.61 4.50
CA SER A 30 31.31 -48.22 4.05
C SER A 30 32.06 -49.06 3.01
N TRP A 31 32.34 -48.46 1.84
CA TRP A 31 33.58 -48.70 1.08
C TRP A 31 34.06 -47.41 0.35
N LEU A 32 35.26 -46.99 0.78
CA LEU A 32 36.36 -46.31 0.09
C LEU A 32 36.18 -44.96 -0.65
N GLU A 33 36.76 -43.94 -0.04
CA GLU A 33 37.54 -42.88 -0.68
C GLU A 33 38.68 -43.46 -1.53
N ALA A 34 38.89 -42.90 -2.72
CA ALA A 34 40.17 -42.37 -3.22
C ALA A 34 40.15 -42.31 -4.76
N LYS A 35 40.00 -41.12 -5.31
CA LYS A 35 40.95 -40.62 -6.31
C LYS A 35 40.89 -39.11 -6.40
N GLU A 36 42.06 -38.55 -6.12
CA GLU A 36 42.42 -37.16 -6.03
C GLU A 36 42.23 -36.39 -7.35
N ASN A 37 41.94 -35.10 -7.15
CA ASN A 37 42.49 -33.95 -7.88
C ASN A 37 43.05 -34.20 -9.29
N ASP A 38 42.25 -33.85 -10.30
CA ASP A 38 42.71 -33.11 -11.47
C ASP A 38 41.51 -32.61 -12.29
N ALA A 39 40.71 -31.72 -11.70
CA ALA A 39 39.71 -30.93 -12.44
C ALA A 39 39.29 -29.67 -11.64
N ALA A 40 40.19 -29.11 -10.85
CA ALA A 40 39.97 -27.83 -10.19
C ALA A 40 40.64 -26.74 -11.02
N LEU A 41 39.94 -26.18 -12.03
CA LEU A 41 40.12 -24.84 -12.60
C LEU A 41 39.31 -24.66 -13.91
N SER A 42 38.00 -24.90 -13.91
CA SER A 42 37.11 -24.32 -14.94
C SER A 42 35.62 -24.25 -14.56
N ASP A 43 35.16 -24.87 -13.47
CA ASP A 43 33.72 -25.03 -13.20
C ASP A 43 33.14 -24.14 -12.06
N ARG A 44 33.91 -23.16 -11.54
CA ARG A 44 33.46 -22.33 -10.40
C ARG A 44 32.60 -21.12 -10.76
N ASN A 45 32.30 -20.90 -12.04
CA ASN A 45 31.58 -19.69 -12.50
C ASN A 45 30.18 -19.94 -13.08
N THR A 46 29.78 -21.21 -13.21
CA THR A 46 28.46 -21.66 -13.70
C THR A 46 27.51 -22.05 -12.56
N ASP A 47 28.06 -22.41 -11.40
CA ASP A 47 27.26 -22.88 -10.26
C ASP A 47 26.75 -21.73 -9.34
N LYS A 48 27.36 -20.55 -9.41
CA LYS A 48 26.87 -19.34 -8.70
C LYS A 48 25.69 -18.67 -9.40
N THR A 49 25.60 -18.79 -10.72
CA THR A 49 24.53 -18.19 -11.53
C THR A 49 23.27 -19.06 -11.57
N MET A 50 23.39 -20.39 -11.52
CA MET A 50 22.22 -21.28 -11.42
C MET A 50 21.61 -21.35 -10.01
N ASN A 51 22.42 -21.15 -8.96
CA ASN A 51 21.95 -21.20 -7.57
C ASN A 51 21.36 -19.88 -7.05
N ALA A 52 21.47 -18.78 -7.80
CA ALA A 52 20.78 -17.52 -7.49
C ALA A 52 19.34 -17.51 -8.06
N GLN A 53 19.13 -18.11 -9.23
CA GLN A 53 17.80 -18.25 -9.84
C GLN A 53 16.93 -19.32 -9.18
N ALA A 54 17.52 -20.34 -8.55
CA ALA A 54 16.79 -21.39 -7.82
C ALA A 54 16.48 -21.06 -6.34
N ARG A 55 16.96 -19.92 -5.82
CA ARG A 55 16.68 -19.47 -4.44
C ARG A 55 15.43 -18.60 -4.29
N GLY A 56 14.79 -18.23 -5.40
CA GLY A 56 13.56 -17.44 -5.40
C GLY A 56 12.30 -18.18 -4.92
N ASP A 57 12.39 -19.48 -4.61
CA ASP A 57 11.22 -20.36 -4.41
C ASP A 57 11.09 -20.94 -2.98
N ARG A 58 11.99 -20.61 -2.04
CA ARG A 58 11.98 -21.22 -0.69
C ARG A 58 11.31 -20.40 0.43
N ASP A 59 11.15 -19.10 0.25
CA ASP A 59 10.65 -18.19 1.31
C ASP A 59 9.30 -17.51 0.99
N GLY A 60 8.66 -17.87 -0.13
CA GLY A 60 7.41 -17.25 -0.59
C GLY A 60 7.53 -15.77 -1.00
N ARG A 61 8.74 -15.22 -1.08
CA ARG A 61 8.95 -13.79 -1.40
C ARG A 61 8.64 -13.49 -2.86
N LEU A 62 8.10 -12.31 -3.12
CA LEU A 62 7.95 -11.80 -4.48
C LEU A 62 9.27 -11.20 -4.98
N THR A 63 9.53 -11.32 -6.27
CA THR A 63 10.64 -10.67 -6.98
C THR A 63 10.10 -9.88 -8.16
N ILE A 64 10.94 -9.08 -8.83
CA ILE A 64 10.53 -8.41 -10.08
C ILE A 64 10.19 -9.42 -11.19
N ASP A 65 10.65 -10.67 -11.08
CA ASP A 65 10.35 -11.74 -12.03
C ASP A 65 9.09 -12.53 -11.71
N SER A 66 8.56 -12.39 -10.49
CA SER A 66 7.23 -12.89 -10.14
C SER A 66 6.17 -12.24 -11.03
N ASN A 67 5.03 -12.90 -11.18
CA ASN A 67 3.93 -12.43 -12.00
C ASN A 67 2.70 -12.02 -11.17
N ILE A 68 1.71 -11.42 -11.83
CA ILE A 68 0.46 -10.99 -11.17
C ILE A 68 -0.28 -12.16 -10.52
N ARG A 69 -0.26 -13.36 -11.10
CA ARG A 69 -0.86 -14.55 -10.47
C ARG A 69 -0.15 -14.94 -9.19
N ASP A 70 1.18 -14.87 -9.14
CA ASP A 70 1.95 -15.16 -7.92
C ASP A 70 1.55 -14.19 -6.80
N LEU A 71 1.40 -12.89 -7.11
CA LEU A 71 0.90 -11.89 -6.16
C LEU A 71 -0.51 -12.21 -5.69
N LEU A 72 -1.45 -12.45 -6.61
CA LEU A 72 -2.86 -12.66 -6.27
C LEU A 72 -3.12 -13.98 -5.52
N SER A 73 -2.27 -14.99 -5.72
CA SER A 73 -2.37 -16.29 -5.04
C SER A 73 -1.53 -16.36 -3.76
N HIS A 74 -0.75 -15.32 -3.44
CA HIS A 74 0.11 -15.31 -2.28
C HIS A 74 -0.70 -15.39 -0.97
N ALA A 75 -0.36 -16.33 -0.09
CA ALA A 75 -1.12 -16.61 1.14
C ALA A 75 -1.25 -15.39 2.08
N ALA A 76 -0.21 -14.54 2.17
CA ALA A 76 -0.25 -13.30 2.95
C ALA A 76 -1.33 -12.30 2.50
N PHE A 77 -1.85 -12.44 1.27
CA PHE A 77 -2.83 -11.53 0.67
C PHE A 77 -4.20 -12.19 0.47
N ALA A 78 -4.41 -13.37 1.07
CA ALA A 78 -5.68 -14.06 0.99
C ALA A 78 -6.85 -13.17 1.45
N GLY A 79 -7.89 -13.08 0.63
CA GLY A 79 -9.09 -12.27 0.87
C GLY A 79 -9.02 -10.82 0.37
N PHE A 80 -7.84 -10.23 0.22
CA PHE A 80 -7.70 -8.81 -0.17
C PHE A 80 -6.68 -8.54 -1.29
N GLY A 81 -6.00 -9.57 -1.83
CA GLY A 81 -4.93 -9.39 -2.82
C GLY A 81 -5.33 -8.63 -4.09
N HIS A 82 -6.60 -8.71 -4.49
CA HIS A 82 -7.13 -7.90 -5.60
C HIS A 82 -7.09 -6.39 -5.33
N LEU A 83 -7.22 -5.95 -4.08
CA LEU A 83 -7.19 -4.53 -3.67
C LEU A 83 -5.77 -3.94 -3.66
N ILE A 84 -4.74 -4.78 -3.77
CA ILE A 84 -3.35 -4.33 -3.95
C ILE A 84 -3.19 -3.71 -5.34
N LEU A 85 -3.89 -4.24 -6.34
CA LEU A 85 -3.76 -3.81 -7.73
C LEU A 85 -4.65 -2.58 -8.02
N PRO A 86 -4.29 -1.75 -9.01
CA PRO A 86 -4.88 -0.40 -9.11
C PRO A 86 -6.38 -0.33 -9.47
N TRP A 87 -6.90 -1.28 -10.23
CA TRP A 87 -8.18 -1.20 -10.93
C TRP A 87 -9.18 -2.22 -10.39
N ASP A 88 -10.41 -1.78 -10.14
CA ASP A 88 -11.50 -2.65 -9.64
C ASP A 88 -12.27 -3.36 -10.75
N ASP A 89 -12.23 -2.81 -11.97
CA ASP A 89 -13.19 -3.07 -13.04
C ASP A 89 -12.61 -3.85 -14.23
N ARG A 90 -11.44 -4.47 -14.06
CA ARG A 90 -10.77 -5.20 -15.14
C ARG A 90 -10.06 -6.45 -14.66
N ALA A 91 -10.01 -7.43 -15.55
CA ALA A 91 -9.16 -8.60 -15.38
C ALA A 91 -7.68 -8.22 -15.58
N TYR A 92 -6.81 -8.87 -14.83
CA TYR A 92 -5.37 -8.77 -14.99
C TYR A 92 -4.81 -9.97 -15.75
N ASP A 93 -3.85 -9.75 -16.67
CA ASP A 93 -3.07 -10.86 -17.21
C ASP A 93 -2.18 -11.42 -16.11
N GLY A 94 -2.56 -12.59 -15.59
CA GLY A 94 -1.80 -13.27 -14.53
C GLY A 94 -0.35 -13.60 -14.90
N ARG A 95 0.02 -13.58 -16.18
CA ARG A 95 1.40 -13.83 -16.65
C ARG A 95 2.25 -12.56 -16.70
N MET A 96 1.64 -11.37 -16.58
CA MET A 96 2.36 -10.11 -16.54
C MET A 96 3.37 -10.13 -15.38
N ARG A 97 4.64 -9.84 -15.66
CA ARG A 97 5.69 -9.78 -14.65
C ARG A 97 5.59 -8.49 -13.84
N LEU A 98 5.95 -8.55 -12.57
CA LEU A 98 6.02 -7.38 -11.69
C LEU A 98 7.06 -6.35 -12.18
N SER A 99 8.10 -6.78 -12.92
CA SER A 99 9.02 -5.88 -13.63
C SER A 99 8.34 -4.94 -14.63
N THR A 100 7.12 -5.28 -15.08
CA THR A 100 6.32 -4.48 -16.02
C THR A 100 5.11 -3.81 -15.36
N ILE A 101 5.01 -3.83 -14.02
CA ILE A 101 3.84 -3.35 -13.28
C ILE A 101 3.49 -1.88 -13.56
N GLY A 102 4.48 -1.07 -13.95
CA GLY A 102 4.25 0.33 -14.36
C GLY A 102 3.26 0.48 -15.53
N SER A 103 3.10 -0.55 -16.38
CA SER A 103 2.11 -0.54 -17.46
C SER A 103 0.66 -0.47 -16.96
N LEU A 104 0.40 -0.78 -15.69
CA LEU A 104 -0.92 -0.66 -15.05
C LEU A 104 -1.23 0.76 -14.57
N LEU A 105 -0.27 1.68 -14.66
CA LEU A 105 -0.30 3.01 -14.04
C LEU A 105 -0.09 4.12 -15.09
N PRO A 106 -1.06 4.36 -15.98
CA PRO A 106 -0.88 5.24 -17.15
C PRO A 106 -0.64 6.72 -16.83
N TYR A 107 -0.94 7.17 -15.60
CA TYR A 107 -0.67 8.55 -15.17
C TYR A 107 0.66 8.68 -14.42
N HIS A 108 1.37 7.58 -14.17
CA HIS A 108 2.58 7.58 -13.36
C HIS A 108 3.83 7.48 -14.23
N SER A 109 4.92 8.05 -13.75
CA SER A 109 6.24 7.94 -14.38
C SER A 109 7.24 7.36 -13.39
N HIS A 110 8.38 6.89 -13.88
CA HIS A 110 9.47 6.40 -13.03
C HIS A 110 9.03 5.30 -12.03
N VAL A 111 8.08 4.45 -12.43
CA VAL A 111 7.65 3.30 -11.62
C VAL A 111 8.84 2.36 -11.49
N ASN A 112 9.31 2.18 -10.26
CA ASN A 112 10.43 1.30 -9.94
C ASN A 112 9.91 -0.03 -9.39
N PRO A 113 9.98 -1.14 -10.16
CA PRO A 113 9.49 -2.45 -9.71
C PRO A 113 10.19 -2.96 -8.44
N GLY A 114 11.45 -2.60 -8.22
CA GLY A 114 12.20 -2.97 -7.02
C GLY A 114 11.60 -2.35 -5.76
N ASP A 115 11.21 -1.07 -5.84
CA ASP A 115 10.55 -0.37 -4.73
C ASP A 115 9.16 -0.97 -4.44
N VAL A 116 8.40 -1.29 -5.50
CA VAL A 116 7.11 -1.99 -5.39
C VAL A 116 7.26 -3.32 -4.68
N VAL A 117 8.14 -4.19 -5.17
CA VAL A 117 8.36 -5.54 -4.62
C VAL A 117 8.89 -5.47 -3.19
N THR A 118 9.75 -4.50 -2.89
CA THR A 118 10.23 -4.26 -1.51
C THR A 118 9.08 -3.96 -0.56
N ALA A 119 8.14 -3.09 -0.97
CA ALA A 119 6.99 -2.74 -0.16
C ALA A 119 5.98 -3.90 -0.02
N LEU A 120 5.76 -4.69 -1.09
CA LEU A 120 4.93 -5.89 -1.03
C LEU A 120 5.52 -6.93 -0.06
N ASN A 121 6.81 -7.19 -0.15
CA ASN A 121 7.48 -8.12 0.76
C ASN A 121 7.47 -7.63 2.20
N ARG A 122 7.50 -6.32 2.45
CA ARG A 122 7.33 -5.76 3.80
C ARG A 122 5.97 -6.16 4.41
N MET A 123 4.90 -6.21 3.61
CA MET A 123 3.59 -6.71 4.05
C MET A 123 3.60 -8.23 4.27
N ILE A 124 4.27 -8.99 3.39
CA ILE A 124 4.46 -10.44 3.57
C ILE A 124 5.16 -10.72 4.90
N ASP A 125 6.18 -9.94 5.25
CA ASP A 125 6.92 -10.06 6.52
C ASP A 125 6.05 -9.74 7.75
N ASP A 126 5.04 -8.87 7.63
CA ASP A 126 4.08 -8.61 8.71
C ASP A 126 3.06 -9.75 8.83
N ALA A 127 2.52 -10.23 7.71
CA ALA A 127 1.59 -11.35 7.69
C ALA A 127 2.22 -12.64 8.23
N SER A 128 3.49 -12.94 7.89
CA SER A 128 4.20 -14.12 8.38
C SER A 128 4.45 -14.07 9.90
N LYS A 129 4.43 -12.88 10.50
CA LYS A 129 4.48 -12.66 11.96
C LYS A 129 3.08 -12.64 12.60
N GLY A 130 2.05 -13.06 11.88
CA GLY A 130 0.66 -13.09 12.35
C GLY A 130 0.05 -11.70 12.55
N LYS A 131 0.60 -10.65 11.91
CA LYS A 131 0.03 -9.31 11.98
C LYS A 131 -1.02 -9.12 10.89
N THR A 132 -2.18 -8.58 11.27
CA THR A 132 -3.18 -8.15 10.29
C THR A 132 -2.64 -6.98 9.48
N VAL A 133 -2.54 -7.18 8.16
CA VAL A 133 -2.02 -6.22 7.17
C VAL A 133 -3.12 -5.33 6.60
N PHE A 134 -4.32 -5.87 6.42
CA PHE A 134 -5.43 -5.17 5.78
C PHE A 134 -6.63 -5.07 6.73
N TYR A 135 -7.22 -3.88 6.82
CA TYR A 135 -8.37 -3.58 7.67
C TYR A 135 -9.52 -3.04 6.82
N GLU A 136 -10.69 -3.58 7.07
CA GLU A 136 -11.94 -3.07 6.51
C GLU A 136 -12.53 -2.05 7.49
N PHE A 137 -12.84 -0.85 7.00
CA PHE A 137 -13.45 0.19 7.83
C PHE A 137 -14.96 0.36 7.61
N TYR A 138 -15.53 -0.26 6.57
CA TYR A 138 -16.97 -0.38 6.39
C TYR A 138 -17.50 -1.74 6.87
N THR A 139 -18.61 -1.68 7.59
CA THR A 139 -19.35 -2.87 8.06
C THR A 139 -20.02 -3.62 6.91
N GLY A 140 -20.38 -4.89 7.16
CA GLY A 140 -21.15 -5.70 6.21
C GLY A 140 -22.47 -5.04 5.78
N ALA A 141 -23.20 -4.41 6.71
CA ALA A 141 -24.44 -3.69 6.40
C ALA A 141 -24.20 -2.49 5.47
N GLN A 142 -23.13 -1.72 5.70
CA GLN A 142 -22.75 -0.61 4.83
C GLN A 142 -22.36 -1.08 3.42
N LYS A 143 -21.68 -2.23 3.31
CA LYS A 143 -21.34 -2.84 2.02
C LYS A 143 -22.57 -3.41 1.30
N GLN A 144 -23.57 -3.92 2.03
CA GLN A 144 -24.85 -4.34 1.42
C GLN A 144 -25.63 -3.16 0.84
N GLN A 145 -25.62 -2.01 1.55
CA GLN A 145 -26.26 -0.78 1.06
C GLN A 145 -25.54 -0.17 -0.13
N GLU A 146 -24.20 -0.19 -0.11
CA GLU A 146 -23.37 0.34 -1.18
C GLU A 146 -22.24 -0.65 -1.51
N PRO A 147 -22.47 -1.58 -2.45
CA PRO A 147 -21.54 -2.68 -2.77
C PRO A 147 -20.12 -2.24 -3.14
N SER A 148 -19.96 -1.06 -3.73
CA SER A 148 -18.64 -0.53 -4.10
C SER A 148 -17.74 -0.30 -2.87
N ARG A 149 -18.29 -0.19 -1.66
CA ARG A 149 -17.52 -0.13 -0.40
C ARG A 149 -16.71 -1.40 -0.12
N ALA A 150 -17.04 -2.52 -0.77
CA ALA A 150 -16.20 -3.72 -0.71
C ALA A 150 -14.80 -3.48 -1.31
N ASN A 151 -14.65 -2.51 -2.20
CA ASN A 151 -13.39 -2.15 -2.84
C ASN A 151 -12.60 -1.09 -2.04
N THR A 152 -12.75 -1.09 -0.71
CA THR A 152 -12.08 -0.13 0.17
C THR A 152 -11.41 -0.82 1.33
N GLY A 153 -10.42 -0.14 1.90
CA GLY A 153 -9.76 -0.59 3.13
C GLY A 153 -8.47 0.15 3.41
N LEU A 154 -7.79 -0.31 4.46
CA LEU A 154 -6.54 0.27 4.94
C LEU A 154 -5.46 -0.80 5.01
N PHE A 155 -4.35 -0.57 4.31
CA PHE A 155 -3.14 -1.37 4.49
C PHE A 155 -2.27 -0.73 5.57
N PHE A 156 -1.89 -1.49 6.58
CA PHE A 156 -1.17 -0.97 7.74
C PHE A 156 0.30 -1.40 7.76
N PHE A 157 1.19 -0.41 7.63
CA PHE A 157 2.64 -0.52 7.79
C PHE A 157 3.02 0.00 9.17
N ARG A 158 3.38 -0.93 10.06
CA ARG A 158 3.67 -0.62 11.46
C ARG A 158 5.04 0.02 11.65
N GLY A 159 5.06 1.11 12.41
CA GLY A 159 6.25 1.71 12.98
C GLY A 159 6.45 1.26 14.43
N LYS A 160 6.92 2.19 15.28
CA LYS A 160 7.03 1.94 16.72
C LYS A 160 5.62 1.95 17.36
N PRO A 161 5.33 1.04 18.31
CA PRO A 161 4.08 1.09 19.07
C PRO A 161 3.86 2.45 19.72
N GLY A 162 2.63 2.97 19.65
CA GLY A 162 2.26 4.27 20.20
C GLY A 162 2.83 5.49 19.45
N ALA A 163 3.53 5.29 18.33
CA ALA A 163 3.99 6.41 17.50
C ALA A 163 2.82 7.07 16.73
N PRO A 164 2.96 8.36 16.37
CA PRO A 164 2.07 9.05 15.44
C PRO A 164 1.93 8.29 14.12
N PHE A 165 0.87 8.59 13.36
CA PHE A 165 0.60 7.92 12.10
C PHE A 165 0.44 8.85 10.89
N ALA A 166 0.77 8.33 9.71
CA ALA A 166 0.46 8.94 8.43
C ALA A 166 -0.68 8.17 7.74
N VAL A 167 -1.59 8.88 7.08
CA VAL A 167 -2.56 8.27 6.15
C VAL A 167 -2.24 8.73 4.74
N ILE A 168 -1.97 7.78 3.87
CA ILE A 168 -1.50 7.98 2.50
C ILE A 168 -2.66 7.67 1.54
N SER A 169 -3.04 8.66 0.75
CA SER A 169 -4.01 8.56 -0.34
C SER A 169 -3.26 8.56 -1.68
N PRO A 170 -3.12 7.39 -2.34
CA PRO A 170 -2.53 7.34 -3.66
C PRO A 170 -3.34 8.15 -4.67
N GLY A 171 -2.72 8.49 -5.78
CA GLY A 171 -3.36 9.05 -6.96
C GLY A 171 -3.87 7.96 -7.91
N GLY A 172 -4.11 8.38 -9.17
CA GLY A 172 -4.79 7.58 -10.19
C GLY A 172 -6.01 8.27 -10.81
N GLY A 173 -6.10 9.60 -10.67
CA GLY A 173 -7.14 10.42 -11.30
C GLY A 173 -8.57 10.09 -10.85
N PHE A 174 -8.74 9.49 -9.66
CA PHE A 174 -9.98 8.86 -9.21
C PHE A 174 -10.49 7.73 -10.11
N ALA A 175 -9.76 7.32 -11.14
CA ALA A 175 -10.10 6.20 -12.03
C ALA A 175 -9.50 4.87 -11.55
N TYR A 176 -8.40 4.94 -10.80
CA TYR A 176 -7.76 3.83 -10.11
C TYR A 176 -7.04 4.31 -8.85
N VAL A 177 -6.45 3.38 -8.08
CA VAL A 177 -5.65 3.69 -6.90
C VAL A 177 -4.22 3.19 -7.08
N GLY A 178 -3.25 4.09 -7.20
CA GLY A 178 -1.83 3.81 -7.46
C GLY A 178 -1.02 3.24 -6.30
N SER A 179 -1.64 2.45 -5.40
CA SER A 179 -1.02 2.02 -4.13
C SER A 179 0.35 1.37 -4.29
N VAL A 180 0.55 0.57 -5.34
CA VAL A 180 1.82 -0.12 -5.59
C VAL A 180 3.01 0.82 -5.82
N HIS A 181 2.78 2.06 -6.25
CA HIS A 181 3.83 3.01 -6.62
C HIS A 181 3.99 4.17 -5.63
N GLU A 182 2.88 4.71 -5.13
CA GLU A 182 2.86 5.91 -4.28
C GLU A 182 2.03 5.73 -3.00
N GLY A 183 1.71 4.48 -2.66
CA GLY A 183 1.11 4.10 -1.38
C GLY A 183 2.07 3.27 -0.54
N PHE A 184 2.25 2.01 -0.93
CA PHE A 184 3.06 1.04 -0.20
C PHE A 184 4.54 1.44 -0.10
N PRO A 185 5.19 1.97 -1.15
CA PRO A 185 6.56 2.45 -1.03
C PRO A 185 6.69 3.60 -0.03
N TYR A 186 5.73 4.55 -0.01
CA TYR A 186 5.74 5.66 0.95
C TYR A 186 5.57 5.13 2.37
N ALA A 187 4.60 4.23 2.58
CA ALA A 187 4.34 3.63 3.88
C ALA A 187 5.53 2.82 4.41
N ALA A 188 6.26 2.13 3.53
CA ALA A 188 7.48 1.42 3.88
C ALA A 188 8.57 2.39 4.36
N GLU A 189 8.80 3.51 3.68
CA GLU A 189 9.80 4.51 4.11
C GLU A 189 9.39 5.22 5.42
N ILE A 190 8.12 5.61 5.54
CA ILE A 190 7.60 6.25 6.76
C ILE A 190 7.71 5.31 7.96
N SER A 191 7.35 4.04 7.80
CA SER A 191 7.44 3.04 8.87
C SER A 191 8.86 2.70 9.28
N LYS A 192 9.82 2.70 8.35
CA LYS A 192 11.26 2.57 8.67
C LYS A 192 11.77 3.67 9.60
N LYS A 193 11.18 4.89 9.55
CA LYS A 193 11.51 5.98 10.48
C LYS A 193 10.80 5.88 11.83
N GLY A 194 9.94 4.86 12.01
CA GLY A 194 9.26 4.56 13.27
C GLY A 194 7.86 5.14 13.40
N TYR A 195 7.33 5.83 12.40
CA TYR A 195 5.94 6.26 12.36
C TYR A 195 5.02 5.13 11.89
N ASN A 196 3.78 5.13 12.31
CA ASN A 196 2.77 4.23 11.75
C ASN A 196 2.30 4.78 10.40
N ALA A 197 1.98 3.93 9.43
CA ALA A 197 1.52 4.39 8.11
C ALA A 197 0.37 3.52 7.59
N PHE A 198 -0.69 4.19 7.15
CA PHE A 198 -1.85 3.56 6.54
C PHE A 198 -1.96 3.97 5.08
N VAL A 199 -2.13 3.01 4.17
CA VAL A 199 -2.41 3.28 2.76
C VAL A 199 -3.88 3.05 2.51
N LEU A 200 -4.57 4.10 2.04
CA LEU A 200 -5.98 4.05 1.73
C LEU A 200 -6.21 3.38 0.37
N ARG A 201 -7.05 2.36 0.36
CA ARG A 201 -7.82 1.95 -0.81
C ARG A 201 -9.18 2.62 -0.74
N TYR A 202 -9.42 3.58 -1.63
CA TYR A 202 -10.70 4.28 -1.79
C TYR A 202 -11.43 3.79 -3.04
N ARG A 203 -12.73 4.08 -3.13
CA ARG A 203 -13.52 3.77 -4.33
C ARG A 203 -13.06 4.60 -5.52
N ALA A 204 -12.57 3.92 -6.54
CA ALA A 204 -12.28 4.50 -7.84
C ALA A 204 -13.52 4.48 -8.76
N GLY A 205 -13.51 5.31 -9.80
CA GLY A 205 -14.57 5.43 -10.81
C GLY A 205 -15.77 6.30 -10.41
N GLN A 206 -15.82 6.81 -9.17
CA GLN A 206 -16.98 7.54 -8.62
C GLN A 206 -16.70 9.01 -8.28
N GLY A 207 -15.49 9.49 -8.60
CA GLY A 207 -15.09 10.89 -8.43
C GLY A 207 -14.61 11.26 -7.03
N GLU A 208 -14.14 12.51 -6.91
CA GLU A 208 -13.44 13.04 -5.75
C GLU A 208 -14.27 13.03 -4.46
N ALA A 209 -15.55 13.40 -4.55
CA ALA A 209 -16.42 13.49 -3.37
C ALA A 209 -16.55 12.12 -2.67
N VAL A 210 -16.79 11.06 -3.45
CA VAL A 210 -16.93 9.69 -2.95
C VAL A 210 -15.61 9.19 -2.36
N ALA A 211 -14.49 9.41 -3.05
CA ALA A 211 -13.18 9.03 -2.54
C ALA A 211 -12.82 9.79 -1.25
N THR A 212 -13.17 11.07 -1.15
CA THR A 212 -12.92 11.89 0.05
C THR A 212 -13.78 11.44 1.25
N HIS A 213 -15.03 11.02 1.01
CA HIS A 213 -15.85 10.36 2.04
C HIS A 213 -15.18 9.06 2.55
N ASP A 214 -14.56 8.27 1.67
CA ASP A 214 -13.83 7.07 2.08
C ASP A 214 -12.61 7.40 2.95
N LEU A 215 -11.85 8.46 2.62
CA LEU A 215 -10.76 8.93 3.49
C LEU A 215 -11.27 9.40 4.85
N ALA A 216 -12.40 10.11 4.89
CA ALA A 216 -13.01 10.56 6.14
C ALA A 216 -13.49 9.40 7.02
N ALA A 217 -14.14 8.39 6.41
CA ALA A 217 -14.55 7.17 7.09
C ALA A 217 -13.35 6.37 7.61
N ALA A 218 -12.27 6.26 6.81
CA ALA A 218 -11.05 5.59 7.21
C ALA A 218 -10.35 6.28 8.40
N LEU A 219 -10.31 7.61 8.41
CA LEU A 219 -9.77 8.37 9.56
C LEU A 219 -10.60 8.15 10.82
N SER A 220 -11.93 8.15 10.69
CA SER A 220 -12.86 7.87 11.81
C SER A 220 -12.61 6.47 12.40
N TYR A 221 -12.42 5.48 11.53
CA TYR A 221 -12.04 4.12 11.94
C TYR A 221 -10.69 4.10 12.68
N ILE A 222 -9.65 4.72 12.13
CA ILE A 222 -8.31 4.75 12.74
C ILE A 222 -8.35 5.37 14.13
N PHE A 223 -9.06 6.48 14.31
CA PHE A 223 -9.18 7.16 15.60
C PHE A 223 -9.97 6.34 16.63
N ARG A 224 -11.09 5.73 16.21
CA ARG A 224 -11.91 4.91 17.11
C ARG A 224 -11.17 3.66 17.59
N ASP A 225 -10.38 3.05 16.72
CA ASP A 225 -9.72 1.76 16.96
C ASP A 225 -8.20 1.92 17.26
N ALA A 226 -7.76 3.11 17.67
CA ALA A 226 -6.35 3.44 17.87
C ALA A 226 -5.60 2.52 18.85
N ASP A 227 -6.25 2.12 19.95
CA ASP A 227 -5.69 1.20 20.94
C ASP A 227 -5.44 -0.20 20.34
N MET A 228 -6.40 -0.69 19.55
CA MET A 228 -6.28 -1.97 18.82
C MET A 228 -5.15 -1.91 17.79
N LEU A 229 -5.04 -0.77 17.11
CA LEU A 229 -4.00 -0.51 16.11
C LEU A 229 -2.62 -0.26 16.76
N GLY A 230 -2.57 0.05 18.05
CA GLY A 230 -1.35 0.33 18.79
C GLY A 230 -0.66 1.62 18.35
N ILE A 231 -1.44 2.67 18.07
CA ILE A 231 -0.98 3.97 17.58
C ILE A 231 -1.37 5.10 18.54
N SER A 232 -0.72 6.26 18.44
CA SER A 232 -1.18 7.49 19.12
C SER A 232 -2.02 8.34 18.17
N THR A 233 -3.10 8.93 18.69
CA THR A 233 -3.93 9.94 18.00
C THR A 233 -3.58 11.37 18.38
N ASP A 234 -2.52 11.58 19.16
CA ASP A 234 -2.06 12.93 19.55
C ASP A 234 -1.56 13.72 18.34
N ASP A 235 -1.08 13.00 17.32
CA ASP A 235 -0.51 13.55 16.11
C ASP A 235 -0.71 12.62 14.91
N TYR A 236 -1.08 13.19 13.78
CA TYR A 236 -1.13 12.48 12.51
C TYR A 236 -0.89 13.41 11.32
N SER A 237 -0.49 12.84 10.19
CA SER A 237 -0.33 13.55 8.92
C SER A 237 -1.15 12.93 7.80
N LEU A 238 -1.58 13.76 6.85
CA LEU A 238 -2.21 13.31 5.61
C LEU A 238 -1.24 13.46 4.45
N TRP A 239 -1.08 12.40 3.70
CA TRP A 239 -0.21 12.35 2.53
C TRP A 239 -1.06 12.02 1.33
N GLY A 240 -0.83 12.70 0.22
CA GLY A 240 -1.50 12.33 -1.01
C GLY A 240 -0.72 12.71 -2.26
N SER A 241 -0.96 11.92 -3.30
CA SER A 241 -0.41 12.12 -4.63
C SER A 241 -1.52 12.39 -5.63
N SER A 242 -1.33 13.37 -6.51
CA SER A 242 -2.28 13.67 -7.60
C SER A 242 -3.73 13.78 -7.09
N ALA A 243 -4.64 12.89 -7.50
CA ALA A 243 -6.00 12.80 -7.00
C ALA A 243 -6.09 12.67 -5.46
N GLY A 244 -5.28 11.80 -4.85
CA GLY A 244 -5.23 11.63 -3.40
C GLY A 244 -4.69 12.85 -2.66
N ALA A 245 -3.83 13.66 -3.29
CA ALA A 245 -3.39 14.94 -2.73
C ALA A 245 -4.55 15.94 -2.60
N ARG A 246 -5.54 15.87 -3.51
CA ARG A 246 -6.75 16.70 -3.41
C ARG A 246 -7.60 16.27 -2.21
N MET A 247 -7.74 14.97 -1.97
CA MET A 247 -8.44 14.44 -0.80
C MET A 247 -7.77 14.86 0.52
N ALA A 248 -6.44 14.72 0.59
CA ALA A 248 -5.66 15.13 1.76
C ALA A 248 -5.77 16.65 2.02
N ALA A 249 -5.69 17.46 0.96
CA ALA A 249 -5.89 18.90 1.05
C ALA A 249 -7.31 19.25 1.50
N ALA A 250 -8.34 18.66 0.90
CA ALA A 250 -9.75 18.91 1.23
C ALA A 250 -10.05 18.63 2.72
N ILE A 251 -9.58 17.49 3.25
CA ILE A 251 -9.70 17.20 4.69
C ILE A 251 -8.86 18.16 5.53
N GLY A 252 -7.66 18.55 5.09
CA GLY A 252 -6.86 19.57 5.78
C GLY A 252 -7.60 20.91 5.91
N SER A 253 -8.24 21.35 4.83
CA SER A 253 -9.02 22.58 4.74
C SER A 253 -10.27 22.53 5.64
N HIS A 254 -11.08 21.48 5.50
CA HIS A 254 -12.46 21.49 6.01
C HIS A 254 -12.72 20.52 7.17
N GLY A 255 -11.78 19.64 7.45
CA GLY A 255 -11.89 18.63 8.50
C GLY A 255 -12.68 17.40 8.09
N VAL A 256 -12.57 16.34 8.90
CA VAL A 256 -13.14 15.01 8.62
C VAL A 256 -14.67 15.03 8.63
N ALA A 257 -15.29 15.75 9.58
CA ALA A 257 -16.74 15.84 9.72
C ALA A 257 -17.45 16.45 8.50
N HIS A 258 -16.78 17.36 7.76
CA HIS A 258 -17.33 17.95 6.54
C HIS A 258 -17.61 16.89 5.47
N PHE A 259 -16.84 15.80 5.47
CA PHE A 259 -16.92 14.71 4.50
C PHE A 259 -17.61 13.46 5.09
N GLY A 260 -18.44 13.63 6.12
CA GLY A 260 -19.26 12.57 6.69
C GLY A 260 -18.55 11.62 7.64
N GLY A 261 -17.34 11.95 8.09
CA GLY A 261 -16.66 11.25 9.18
C GLY A 261 -16.93 11.87 10.55
N ASP A 262 -16.16 11.45 11.55
CA ASP A 262 -16.26 11.94 12.93
C ASP A 262 -15.66 13.34 13.11
N ASN A 263 -15.98 13.97 14.25
CA ASN A 263 -15.39 15.25 14.64
C ASN A 263 -13.96 15.05 15.21
N LEU A 264 -12.99 14.99 14.31
CA LEU A 264 -11.58 14.74 14.61
C LEU A 264 -10.74 16.03 14.59
N PRO A 265 -9.63 16.11 15.36
CA PRO A 265 -8.69 17.21 15.21
C PRO A 265 -8.12 17.25 13.79
N LYS A 266 -7.75 18.44 13.31
CA LYS A 266 -7.05 18.58 12.03
C LYS A 266 -5.66 17.90 12.07
N PRO A 267 -5.12 17.44 10.92
CA PRO A 267 -3.79 16.85 10.88
C PRO A 267 -2.71 17.89 11.21
N SER A 268 -1.59 17.44 11.76
CA SER A 268 -0.44 18.28 12.07
C SER A 268 0.32 18.73 10.83
N ALA A 269 0.22 17.97 9.74
CA ALA A 269 0.75 18.34 8.43
C ALA A 269 -0.03 17.68 7.29
N VAL A 270 -0.03 18.35 6.13
CA VAL A 270 -0.48 17.79 4.85
C VAL A 270 0.72 17.73 3.90
N VAL A 271 0.93 16.58 3.25
CA VAL A 271 1.96 16.37 2.23
C VAL A 271 1.26 16.16 0.89
N MET A 272 1.53 17.07 -0.06
CA MET A 272 0.90 17.10 -1.38
C MET A 272 1.94 16.87 -2.47
N ALA A 273 1.78 15.79 -3.23
CA ALA A 273 2.61 15.52 -4.39
C ALA A 273 1.82 15.76 -5.69
N TYR A 274 2.37 16.64 -6.55
CA TYR A 274 1.98 16.90 -7.95
C TYR A 274 0.46 16.92 -8.19
N THR A 275 -0.24 17.98 -7.77
CA THR A 275 -1.71 18.05 -7.91
C THR A 275 -2.21 19.44 -8.27
N GLY A 276 -3.30 19.50 -9.04
CA GLY A 276 -4.10 20.71 -9.19
C GLY A 276 -5.23 20.73 -8.16
N HIS A 277 -5.15 21.62 -7.18
CA HIS A 277 -6.23 21.89 -6.23
C HIS A 277 -6.26 23.39 -5.93
N ALA A 278 -7.41 24.03 -6.03
CA ALA A 278 -7.54 25.48 -5.87
C ALA A 278 -8.24 25.87 -4.55
N ASP A 279 -9.03 24.97 -3.99
CA ASP A 279 -9.79 25.21 -2.77
C ASP A 279 -8.88 25.25 -1.53
N TYR A 280 -9.23 26.10 -0.56
CA TYR A 280 -8.51 26.28 0.69
C TYR A 280 -9.40 26.97 1.74
N ALA A 281 -9.07 26.77 3.01
CA ALA A 281 -9.71 27.43 4.15
C ALA A 281 -8.78 28.49 4.79
N SER A 282 -9.34 29.31 5.69
CA SER A 282 -8.57 30.35 6.39
C SER A 282 -7.59 29.80 7.43
N GLN A 283 -7.77 28.55 7.88
CA GLN A 283 -6.89 27.86 8.83
C GLN A 283 -6.50 26.49 8.28
N GLU A 284 -5.33 26.43 7.66
CA GLU A 284 -4.81 25.22 7.03
C GLU A 284 -3.67 24.62 7.85
N PRO A 285 -3.54 23.28 7.87
CA PRO A 285 -2.34 22.63 8.38
C PRO A 285 -1.08 23.09 7.63
N PRO A 286 0.09 23.09 8.30
CA PRO A 286 1.37 23.17 7.61
C PRO A 286 1.43 22.20 6.43
N THR A 287 1.81 22.70 5.26
CA THR A 287 1.76 21.93 4.01
C THR A 287 3.14 21.77 3.39
N PHE A 288 3.53 20.52 3.10
CA PHE A 288 4.71 20.21 2.28
C PHE A 288 4.26 19.89 0.87
N VAL A 289 4.90 20.47 -0.13
CA VAL A 289 4.48 20.36 -1.53
C VAL A 289 5.65 19.97 -2.42
N VAL A 290 5.44 18.96 -3.27
CA VAL A 290 6.41 18.55 -4.30
C VAL A 290 5.79 18.49 -5.68
N VAL A 291 6.55 18.83 -6.72
CA VAL A 291 6.13 18.72 -8.12
C VAL A 291 7.32 18.54 -9.05
N GLY A 292 7.10 17.87 -10.18
CA GLY A 292 8.06 17.83 -11.27
C GLY A 292 7.96 19.08 -12.16
N GLU A 293 9.09 19.63 -12.57
CA GLU A 293 9.15 20.83 -13.44
C GLU A 293 8.42 20.63 -14.79
N HIS A 294 8.43 19.41 -15.33
CA HIS A 294 7.80 19.04 -16.60
C HIS A 294 6.50 18.26 -16.40
N ASP A 295 5.83 18.45 -15.27
CA ASP A 295 4.52 17.86 -15.04
C ASP A 295 3.47 18.46 -16.00
N SER A 296 3.02 17.67 -16.97
CA SER A 296 2.00 18.07 -17.95
C SER A 296 0.57 17.76 -17.51
N ILE A 297 0.39 16.97 -16.45
CA ILE A 297 -0.93 16.57 -15.91
C ILE A 297 -1.39 17.61 -14.87
N ALA A 298 -0.51 17.95 -13.95
CA ALA A 298 -0.70 18.96 -12.92
C ALA A 298 0.45 19.97 -12.97
N PRO A 299 0.42 20.94 -13.91
CA PRO A 299 1.51 21.87 -14.10
C PRO A 299 1.90 22.62 -12.82
N PRO A 300 3.20 22.87 -12.55
CA PRO A 300 3.65 23.53 -11.33
C PRO A 300 2.91 24.84 -11.02
N ALA A 301 2.55 25.61 -12.07
CA ALA A 301 1.79 26.84 -11.94
C ALA A 301 0.43 26.65 -11.22
N ALA A 302 -0.21 25.49 -11.34
CA ALA A 302 -1.45 25.18 -10.62
C ALA A 302 -1.23 25.06 -9.11
N MET A 303 -0.15 24.40 -8.70
CA MET A 303 0.25 24.29 -7.29
C MET A 303 0.72 25.63 -6.74
N GLU A 304 1.54 26.35 -7.51
CA GLU A 304 2.10 27.64 -7.12
C GLU A 304 1.00 28.67 -6.82
N ARG A 305 -0.14 28.63 -7.54
CA ARG A 305 -1.32 29.46 -7.22
C ARG A 305 -1.89 29.15 -5.83
N ARG A 306 -2.12 27.88 -5.49
CA ARG A 306 -2.61 27.51 -4.15
C ARG A 306 -1.58 27.84 -3.07
N ILE A 307 -0.30 27.55 -3.32
CA ILE A 307 0.80 27.87 -2.39
C ILE A 307 0.83 29.37 -2.06
N ALA A 308 0.66 30.23 -3.06
CA ALA A 308 0.60 31.68 -2.85
C ALA A 308 -0.58 32.06 -1.94
N ALA A 309 -1.77 31.52 -2.19
CA ALA A 309 -2.95 31.75 -1.34
C ALA A 309 -2.74 31.27 0.10
N LEU A 310 -2.19 30.05 0.29
CA LEU A 310 -1.88 29.51 1.62
C LEU A 310 -0.89 30.39 2.39
N ARG A 311 0.19 30.83 1.73
CA ARG A 311 1.19 31.71 2.34
C ARG A 311 0.59 33.07 2.70
N GLN A 312 -0.26 33.63 1.84
CA GLN A 312 -0.98 34.87 2.13
C GLN A 312 -1.93 34.73 3.33
N ALA A 313 -2.54 33.56 3.50
CA ALA A 313 -3.34 33.22 4.69
C ALA A 313 -2.52 32.89 5.95
N GLY A 314 -1.18 32.94 5.88
CA GLY A 314 -0.28 32.68 7.01
C GLY A 314 0.10 31.21 7.24
N THR A 315 -0.35 30.31 6.35
CA THR A 315 -0.03 28.87 6.42
C THR A 315 1.45 28.64 6.18
N LYS A 316 2.08 27.75 6.97
CA LYS A 316 3.46 27.34 6.75
C LYS A 316 3.53 26.39 5.56
N VAL A 317 4.28 26.76 4.53
CA VAL A 317 4.41 25.96 3.29
C VAL A 317 5.86 25.79 2.90
N GLU A 318 6.30 24.52 2.81
CA GLU A 318 7.56 24.12 2.17
C GLU A 318 7.26 23.57 0.77
N TYR A 319 7.95 24.05 -0.26
CA TYR A 319 7.67 23.72 -1.66
C TYR A 319 8.95 23.38 -2.40
N HIS A 320 8.96 22.23 -3.07
CA HIS A 320 10.06 21.74 -3.89
C HIS A 320 9.58 21.47 -5.31
N LYS A 321 10.30 22.02 -6.28
CA LYS A 321 10.11 21.78 -7.71
C LYS A 321 11.33 21.08 -8.27
N TYR A 322 11.16 19.85 -8.73
CA TYR A 322 12.25 18.97 -9.15
C TYR A 322 12.49 19.07 -10.66
N LYS A 323 13.74 19.35 -11.05
CA LYS A 323 14.13 19.59 -12.45
C LYS A 323 14.00 18.33 -13.30
N ASN A 324 13.66 18.50 -14.57
CA ASN A 324 13.59 17.40 -15.56
C ASN A 324 12.69 16.22 -15.14
N LEU A 325 11.67 16.46 -14.32
CA LEU A 325 10.81 15.42 -13.77
C LEU A 325 9.35 15.66 -14.16
N GLY A 326 8.66 14.59 -14.55
CA GLY A 326 7.24 14.60 -14.92
C GLY A 326 6.31 14.25 -13.75
N HIS A 327 5.05 13.98 -14.06
CA HIS A 327 4.03 13.61 -13.08
C HIS A 327 4.30 12.24 -12.43
N GLY A 328 3.82 12.05 -11.20
CA GLY A 328 3.65 10.72 -10.63
C GLY A 328 4.95 9.94 -10.42
N PHE A 329 6.02 10.58 -9.93
CA PHE A 329 7.35 10.00 -9.80
C PHE A 329 7.57 9.08 -8.58
N GLY A 330 6.54 8.79 -7.78
CA GLY A 330 6.65 7.85 -6.66
C GLY A 330 7.69 8.31 -5.63
N LEU A 331 8.62 7.43 -5.24
CA LEU A 331 9.71 7.75 -4.32
C LEU A 331 10.75 8.71 -4.91
N GLY A 332 10.77 8.89 -6.24
CA GLY A 332 11.79 9.67 -6.93
C GLY A 332 13.16 8.99 -7.02
N THR A 333 13.26 7.70 -6.72
CA THR A 333 14.50 6.91 -6.80
C THR A 333 15.17 7.06 -8.17
N GLY A 334 16.43 7.48 -8.20
CA GLY A 334 17.19 7.72 -9.42
C GLY A 334 16.82 9.01 -10.17
N THR A 335 16.08 9.93 -9.54
CA THR A 335 15.65 11.21 -10.14
C THR A 335 16.09 12.41 -9.30
N SER A 336 15.80 13.61 -9.78
CA SER A 336 16.03 14.85 -9.03
C SER A 336 15.18 14.99 -7.76
N ALA A 337 14.17 14.14 -7.56
CA ALA A 337 13.32 14.08 -6.36
C ALA A 337 13.79 13.06 -5.31
N GLU A 338 14.89 12.35 -5.53
CA GLU A 338 15.35 11.33 -4.56
C GLU A 338 15.54 11.94 -3.15
N GLY A 339 14.97 11.29 -2.13
CA GLY A 339 15.05 11.74 -0.73
C GLY A 339 13.89 12.65 -0.27
N TRP A 340 12.95 13.01 -1.14
CA TRP A 340 11.85 13.91 -0.78
C TRP A 340 10.93 13.39 0.33
N ILE A 341 10.78 12.06 0.47
CA ILE A 341 10.01 11.45 1.57
C ILE A 341 10.64 11.80 2.92
N ASP A 342 11.96 11.73 3.03
CA ASP A 342 12.69 12.07 4.25
C ASP A 342 12.58 13.57 4.57
N GLU A 343 12.55 14.44 3.55
CA GLU A 343 12.27 15.87 3.70
C GLU A 343 10.86 16.12 4.22
N ALA A 344 9.86 15.46 3.65
CA ALA A 344 8.46 15.55 4.08
C ALA A 344 8.26 15.02 5.51
N ILE A 345 8.92 13.93 5.92
CA ILE A 345 8.90 13.43 7.30
C ILE A 345 9.53 14.46 8.24
N ARG A 346 10.67 15.07 7.88
CA ARG A 346 11.30 16.14 8.67
C ARG A 346 10.38 17.35 8.79
N PHE A 347 9.69 17.72 7.72
CA PHE A 347 8.71 18.80 7.74
C PHE A 347 7.58 18.50 8.73
N TRP A 348 6.94 17.33 8.61
CA TRP A 348 5.89 16.91 9.53
C TRP A 348 6.38 16.92 10.98
N HIS A 349 7.57 16.36 11.26
CA HIS A 349 8.14 16.31 12.60
C HIS A 349 8.27 17.70 13.26
N LYS A 350 8.58 18.77 12.51
CA LYS A 350 8.67 20.15 13.04
C LYS A 350 7.34 20.65 13.63
N PHE A 351 6.21 20.12 13.15
CA PHE A 351 4.87 20.51 13.56
C PHE A 351 4.19 19.48 14.46
N THR A 352 4.90 18.39 14.78
CA THR A 352 4.39 17.44 15.76
C THR A 352 4.28 18.10 17.13
N LYS A 353 3.14 17.92 17.81
CA LYS A 353 2.99 18.41 19.18
C LYS A 353 3.99 17.66 20.06
N LYS A 354 5.04 18.34 20.51
CA LYS A 354 5.95 17.76 21.50
C LYS A 354 5.15 17.50 22.77
N ARG A 355 5.17 16.24 23.24
CA ARG A 355 4.71 15.91 24.59
C ARG A 355 5.56 16.72 25.58
N HIS A 356 4.92 17.60 26.34
CA HIS A 356 5.51 18.22 27.52
C HIS A 356 5.56 17.21 28.66
#